data_AF-A0A942HJP5-F1
#
_entry.id   AF-A0A942HJP5-F1
#
_cell.length_a   1.000
_cell.length_b   1.000
_cell.length_c   1.000
_cell.angle_alpha   90.00
_cell.angle_beta   90.00
_cell.angle_gamma   90.00
#
_symmetry.space_group_name_H-M   'P 1'
#
loop_
_entity.id
_entity.type
_entity.pdbx_description
1 polymer ?
#
loop_
_entity_poly.entity_id
_entity_poly.type
_entity_poly.pdbx_seq_one_letter_code
_entity_poly.pdbx_strand_id
1 'polypeptide(L)' 'MLLHQGERWHCVNSACRCTVLVESGTAQEGDNPRCSCGSRMKKEFKPPIFSYLDFLKLDPPLVTVDEPDQD' A
#
# COMPACT_ATOMS: atom_id res chain seq x y z
N MET A 1 -15.33 -11.31 3.23
CA MET A 1 -14.13 -10.45 3.06
C MET A 1 -12.85 -11.23 3.32
N LEU A 2 -11.81 -11.03 2.49
CA LEU A 2 -10.45 -11.55 2.67
C LEU A 2 -9.49 -10.43 3.05
N LEU A 3 -8.57 -10.69 3.98
CA LEU A 3 -7.50 -9.77 4.38
C LEU A 3 -6.23 -10.12 3.61
N HIS A 4 -5.63 -9.13 2.96
CA HIS A 4 -4.34 -9.31 2.28
C HIS A 4 -3.23 -8.59 3.04
N GLN A 5 -2.04 -9.20 3.06
CA GLN A 5 -0.85 -8.57 3.62
C GLN A 5 -0.60 -7.20 2.96
N GLY A 6 -0.25 -6.20 3.77
CA GLY A 6 0.00 -4.83 3.32
C GLY A 6 -1.26 -3.98 3.12
N GLU A 7 -2.45 -4.52 3.38
CA GLU A 7 -3.68 -3.72 3.42
C GLU A 7 -3.74 -2.85 4.66
N ARG A 8 -4.19 -1.61 4.48
CA ARG A 8 -4.46 -0.68 5.57
C ARG A 8 -5.95 -0.58 5.81
N TRP A 9 -6.33 -0.56 7.08
CA TRP A 9 -7.72 -0.51 7.52
C TRP A 9 -7.88 0.62 8.52
N HIS A 10 -8.94 1.41 8.38
CA HIS A 10 -9.24 2.52 9.28
C HIS A 10 -10.59 2.32 9.97
N CYS A 11 -10.67 2.76 11.23
CA CYS A 11 -11.91 2.78 11.99
C CYS A 11 -12.86 3.85 11.44
N VAL A 12 -14.14 3.49 11.23
CA VAL A 12 -15.16 4.42 10.73
C VAL A 12 -15.68 5.40 11.78
N ASN A 13 -15.37 5.17 13.06
CA ASN A 13 -15.73 6.10 14.12
C ASN A 13 -14.82 7.33 14.06
N SER A 14 -15.42 8.49 13.82
CA SER A 14 -14.73 9.79 13.69
C SER A 14 -13.97 10.23 14.94
N ALA A 15 -14.36 9.75 16.12
CA ALA A 15 -13.63 10.03 17.36
C ALA A 15 -12.40 9.12 17.53
N CYS A 16 -12.44 7.89 17.01
CA CYS A 16 -11.36 6.91 17.17
C CYS A 16 -10.31 7.01 16.06
N ARG A 17 -10.71 6.89 14.78
CA ARG A 17 -9.84 6.96 13.60
C ARG A 17 -8.56 6.10 13.61
N CYS A 18 -8.49 5.09 14.49
CA CYS A 18 -7.36 4.15 14.53
C CYS A 18 -7.17 3.47 13.16
N THR A 19 -5.91 3.27 12.78
CA THR A 19 -5.52 2.60 11.54
C THR A 19 -4.63 1.40 11.86
N VAL A 20 -4.85 0.29 11.17
CA VAL A 20 -4.04 -0.94 11.32
C VAL A 20 -3.51 -1.40 9.97
N LEU A 21 -2.36 -2.07 9.99
CA LEU A 21 -1.74 -2.73 8.85
C LEU A 21 -1.93 -4.24 8.99
N VAL A 22 -2.34 -4.90 7.92
CA VAL A 22 -2.40 -6.36 7.88
C VAL A 22 -1.01 -6.92 7.64
N GLU A 23 -0.39 -7.48 8.67
CA GLU A 23 0.92 -8.14 8.57
C GLU A 23 0.83 -9.51 7.91
N SER A 24 -0.26 -10.25 8.16
CA SER A 24 -0.50 -11.59 7.62
C SER A 24 -1.91 -11.68 7.06
N GLY A 25 -2.04 -12.09 5.80
CA GLY A 25 -3.34 -12.28 5.15
C GLY A 25 -4.09 -13.51 5.67
N THR A 26 -5.38 -13.60 5.33
CA THR A 26 -6.23 -14.75 5.66
C THR A 26 -6.76 -15.40 4.39
N ALA A 27 -6.72 -16.74 4.33
CA ALA A 27 -7.30 -17.51 3.21
C ALA A 27 -8.82 -17.74 3.38
N GLN A 28 -9.35 -17.52 4.58
CA GLN A 28 -10.76 -17.74 4.89
C GLN A 28 -11.54 -16.44 4.81
N GLU A 29 -12.73 -16.55 4.23
CA GLU A 29 -13.67 -15.44 4.17
C GLU A 29 -14.31 -15.17 5.54
N GLY A 30 -14.27 -13.91 5.97
CA GLY A 30 -14.90 -13.46 7.21
C GLY A 30 -15.53 -12.07 7.09
N ASP A 31 -15.95 -11.53 8.23
CA ASP A 31 -16.45 -10.17 8.38
C ASP A 31 -15.31 -9.14 8.42
N ASN A 32 -15.64 -7.87 8.20
CA ASN A 32 -14.70 -6.78 8.40
C ASN A 32 -14.15 -6.77 9.84
N PRO A 33 -12.86 -6.44 10.02
CA PRO A 33 -12.30 -6.29 11.35
C PRO A 33 -13.02 -5.19 12.13
N ARG A 34 -13.01 -5.35 13.46
CA ARG A 34 -13.50 -4.34 14.40
C ARG A 34 -12.32 -3.67 15.07
N CYS A 35 -12.44 -2.37 15.26
CA CYS A 35 -11.51 -1.60 16.07
C CYS A 35 -11.73 -1.92 17.56
N SER A 36 -10.74 -1.65 18.41
CA SER A 36 -10.85 -1.75 19.87
C SER A 36 -11.99 -0.91 20.45
N CYS A 37 -12.44 0.14 19.76
CA CYS A 37 -13.63 0.90 20.14
C CYS A 37 -14.97 0.21 19.77
N GLY A 38 -14.93 -1.00 19.21
CA GLY A 38 -16.08 -1.82 18.79
C GLY A 38 -16.64 -1.50 17.40
N SER A 39 -16.27 -0.36 16.80
CA SER A 39 -16.75 0.04 15.48
C SER A 39 -16.11 -0.79 14.36
N ARG A 40 -16.85 -0.97 13.25
CA ARG A 40 -16.34 -1.64 12.05
C ARG A 40 -15.19 -0.85 11.42
N MET A 41 -14.28 -1.54 10.77
CA MET A 41 -13.21 -0.92 9.99
C MET A 41 -13.48 -1.04 8.49
N LYS A 42 -12.91 -0.12 7.72
CA LYS A 42 -12.94 -0.11 6.25
C LYS A 42 -11.52 -0.16 5.70
N LYS A 43 -11.35 -0.91 4.60
CA LYS A 43 -10.13 -0.90 3.82
C LYS A 43 -9.89 0.51 3.29
N GLU A 44 -8.65 0.98 3.43
CA GLU A 44 -8.23 2.22 2.80
C GLU A 44 -8.32 2.06 1.27
N PHE A 45 -9.02 2.99 0.63
CA PHE A 45 -9.15 2.97 -0.82
C PHE A 45 -7.78 3.27 -1.44
N LYS A 46 -7.26 2.31 -2.21
CA LYS A 46 -6.13 2.55 -3.11
C LYS A 46 -6.70 2.65 -4.53
N PRO A 47 -6.46 3.75 -5.25
CA PRO A 47 -6.88 3.84 -6.64
C PRO A 47 -6.24 2.70 -7.44
N PRO A 48 -6.96 2.11 -8.41
CA PRO A 48 -6.37 1.09 -9.27
C PRO A 48 -5.19 1.69 -10.05
N ILE A 49 -4.05 1.03 -9.99
CA ILE A 49 -2.86 1.41 -10.76
C ILE A 49 -2.83 0.53 -12.01
N PHE A 50 -2.77 1.15 -13.19
CA PHE A 50 -2.54 0.42 -14.44
C PHE A 50 -1.03 0.17 -14.60
N SER A 51 -0.58 -1.01 -14.17
CA SER A 51 0.85 -1.37 -14.15
C SER A 51 1.28 -2.23 -15.34
N TYR A 52 0.43 -2.42 -16.37
CA TYR A 52 0.68 -3.38 -17.44
C TYR A 52 2.03 -3.14 -18.14
N LEU A 53 2.47 -1.89 -18.27
CA LEU A 53 3.70 -1.52 -18.97
C LEU A 53 4.82 -1.04 -18.04
N ASP A 54 4.74 -1.27 -16.73
CA ASP A 54 5.78 -0.84 -15.79
C ASP A 54 7.13 -1.51 -16.04
N PHE A 55 7.14 -2.66 -16.71
CA PHE A 55 8.35 -3.34 -17.17
C PHE A 55 9.13 -2.59 -18.26
N LEU A 56 8.51 -1.62 -18.93
CA LEU A 56 9.17 -0.77 -19.93
C LEU A 56 9.91 0.42 -19.30
N LYS A 57 9.81 0.62 -17.98
CA LYS A 57 10.59 1.64 -17.28
C LYS A 57 12.05 1.20 -17.26
N LEU A 58 12.79 1.61 -18.29
CA LEU A 58 14.24 1.56 -18.33
C LEU A 58 14.77 2.46 -17.21
N ASP A 59 15.72 1.94 -16.42
CA ASP A 59 16.43 2.77 -15.46
C ASP A 59 17.05 3.97 -16.19
N PRO A 60 17.00 5.18 -15.62
CA PRO A 60 17.65 6.33 -16.23
C PRO A 60 19.14 5.99 -16.41
N PRO A 61 19.73 6.30 -17.59
CA PRO A 61 21.15 6.04 -17.80
C PRO A 61 21.94 6.74 -16.69
N LEU A 62 22.80 5.98 -16.02
CA LEU A 62 23.80 6.54 -15.11
C LEU A 62 24.66 7.47 -15.96
N VAL A 63 24.39 8.78 -15.89
CA VAL A 63 25.20 9.79 -16.55
C VAL A 63 26.58 9.72 -15.89
N THR A 64 27.51 8.99 -16.51
CA THR A 64 28.93 9.11 -16.20
C THR A 64 29.33 10.46 -16.73
N VAL A 65 29.46 11.43 -15.82
CA VAL A 65 30.11 12.71 -16.13
C VAL A 65 31.57 12.36 -16.40
N ASP A 66 31.93 12.19 -17.67
CA ASP A 66 33.33 12.12 -18.06
C ASP A 66 34.00 13.44 -17.66
N GLU A 67 35.01 13.33 -16.80
CA GLU A 67 35.89 14.44 -16.41
C GLU A 67 36.49 15.09 -17.68
N PRO A 68 36.46 16.43 -17.79
CA PRO A 68 37.18 17.08 -18.86
C PRO A 68 38.68 17.03 -18.57
N ASP A 69 39.39 16.14 -19.27
CA ASP A 69 40.82 16.27 -19.52
C ASP A 69 41.04 17.55 -20.36
N GLN A 70 41.70 18.56 -19.80
CA GLN A 70 42.26 19.67 -20.56
C GLN A 70 43.67 19.99 -20.05
N ASP A 71 44.62 19.67 -20.95
CA ASP A 71 46.01 20.10 -21.16
C ASP A 71 46.62 21.18 -20.24
#